data_AF-S4W974-F1
#
_entry.id   AF-S4W974-F1
#
_cell.length_a   1.000
_cell.length_b   1.000
_cell.length_c   1.000
_cell.angle_alpha   90.00
_cell.angle_beta   90.00
_cell.angle_gamma   90.00
#
_symmetry.space_group_name_H-M   'P 1'
#
loop_
_entity.id
_entity.type
_entity.pdbx_description
1 polymer ?
#
loop_
_entity_poly.entity_id
_entity_poly.type
_entity_poly.pdbx_seq_one_letter_code
_entity_poly.pdbx_strand_id
1 'polypeptide(L)'
;FFGGNGIVGAQVPLGLGLVFAHKYRNEKSACFTLYGDGAANQGQVFEAYNMAKLWDVPVVFACENNKYGMGTAASRASALTDYYKRGQYIPGLKINGMDVLSCYMGSVFAKNWCISGKGPLVLEYETYRYGG
;
A
#
# COMPACT_ATOMS: atom_id res chain seq x y z
N PHE A 1 15.86 -0.65 -1.83
CA PHE A 1 15.01 -1.51 -2.67
C PHE A 1 15.15 -2.93 -2.16
N PHE A 2 14.04 -3.62 -1.87
CA PHE A 2 14.04 -4.94 -1.22
C PHE A 2 13.38 -6.03 -2.09
N GLY A 3 13.44 -5.88 -3.42
CA GLY A 3 13.12 -6.93 -4.39
C GLY A 3 11.76 -6.79 -5.08
N GLY A 4 11.50 -7.75 -5.98
CA GLY A 4 10.21 -8.06 -6.59
C GLY A 4 9.80 -9.48 -6.16
N ASN A 5 8.80 -9.57 -5.30
CA ASN A 5 8.46 -10.81 -4.60
C ASN A 5 7.43 -11.61 -5.40
N GLY A 6 7.71 -12.90 -5.66
CA GLY A 6 6.84 -13.76 -6.48
C GLY A 6 5.61 -14.34 -5.75
N ILE A 7 5.57 -14.29 -4.41
CA ILE A 7 4.44 -14.77 -3.62
C ILE A 7 3.49 -13.60 -3.33
N VAL A 8 2.28 -13.69 -3.87
CA VAL A 8 1.27 -12.62 -3.84
C VAL A 8 0.94 -12.22 -2.39
N GLY A 9 1.23 -10.97 -2.04
CA GLY A 9 0.90 -10.38 -0.73
C GLY A 9 1.99 -10.56 0.33
N ALA A 10 2.96 -11.46 0.14
CA ALA A 10 4.02 -11.74 1.11
C ALA A 10 4.94 -10.53 1.36
N GLN A 11 5.07 -9.64 0.38
CA GLN A 11 5.86 -8.41 0.53
C GLN A 11 5.20 -7.40 1.47
N VAL A 12 3.90 -7.52 1.77
CA VAL A 12 3.18 -6.52 2.56
C VAL A 12 3.59 -6.55 4.03
N PRO A 13 3.58 -7.71 4.73
CA PRO A 13 4.17 -7.82 6.06
C PRO A 13 5.68 -7.52 6.08
N LEU A 14 6.41 -7.89 5.03
CA LEU A 14 7.85 -7.59 4.92
C LEU A 14 8.11 -6.09 4.92
N GLY A 15 7.36 -5.31 4.12
CA GLY A 15 7.48 -3.86 4.06
C GLY A 15 7.19 -3.19 5.41
N LEU A 16 6.17 -3.66 6.13
CA LEU A 16 5.89 -3.26 7.51
C LEU A 16 7.10 -3.53 8.43
N GLY A 17 7.64 -4.74 8.41
CA GLY A 17 8.79 -5.13 9.25
C GLY A 17 10.04 -4.30 8.98
N LEU A 18 10.32 -3.98 7.72
CA LEU A 18 11.45 -3.14 7.33
C LEU A 18 11.36 -1.76 7.96
N VAL A 19 10.21 -1.09 7.85
CA VAL A 19 10.06 0.26 8.42
C VAL A 19 9.84 0.24 9.93
N PHE A 20 9.33 -0.86 10.49
CA PHE A 20 9.32 -1.06 11.93
C PHE A 20 10.75 -1.04 12.48
N ALA A 21 11.72 -1.68 11.81
CA ALA A 21 13.13 -1.63 12.22
C ALA A 21 13.71 -0.21 12.17
N HIS A 22 13.36 0.59 11.16
CA HIS A 22 13.73 2.01 11.11
C HIS A 22 13.13 2.80 12.28
N LYS A 23 11.84 2.61 12.57
CA LYS A 23 11.18 3.23 13.74
C LYS A 23 11.88 2.83 15.04
N TYR A 24 12.20 1.55 15.21
CA TYR A 24 12.88 1.02 16.39
C TYR A 24 14.26 1.66 16.62
N ARG A 25 14.98 1.99 15.53
CA ARG A 25 16.27 2.68 15.58
C ARG A 25 16.16 4.22 15.62
N ASN A 26 14.95 4.78 15.79
CA ASN A 26 14.69 6.22 15.74
C ASN A 26 15.13 6.89 14.43
N GLU A 27 15.11 6.16 13.32
CA GLU A 27 15.44 6.68 12.00
C GLU A 27 14.17 7.26 11.34
N LYS A 28 14.21 8.53 10.93
CA LYS A 28 13.10 9.18 10.22
C LYS A 28 12.99 8.66 8.80
N SER A 29 12.29 7.55 8.63
CA SER A 29 12.09 6.88 7.34
C SER A 29 10.66 6.38 7.19
N ALA A 30 10.22 6.27 5.94
CA ALA A 30 8.95 5.65 5.57
C ALA A 30 9.23 4.60 4.49
N CYS A 31 8.47 3.50 4.49
CA CYS A 31 8.55 2.48 3.45
C CYS A 31 7.27 2.46 2.62
N PHE A 32 7.42 2.54 1.30
CA PHE A 32 6.35 2.27 0.35
C PHE A 32 6.29 0.76 0.11
N THR A 33 5.18 0.17 0.52
CA THR A 33 4.91 -1.26 0.42
C THR A 33 3.85 -1.47 -0.64
N LEU A 34 4.28 -1.85 -1.84
CA LEU A 34 3.43 -1.96 -3.02
C LEU A 34 2.81 -3.36 -3.16
N TYR A 35 1.56 -3.41 -3.62
CA TYR A 35 0.84 -4.63 -3.94
C TYR A 35 -0.26 -4.34 -4.98
N GLY A 36 -0.67 -5.35 -5.76
CA GLY A 36 -1.71 -5.18 -6.77
C GLY A 36 -3.14 -5.35 -6.23
N ASP A 37 -4.14 -4.99 -7.03
CA ASP A 37 -5.57 -5.14 -6.70
C ASP A 37 -5.98 -6.59 -6.38
N GLY A 38 -5.40 -7.59 -7.05
CA GLY A 38 -5.59 -9.00 -6.71
C GLY A 38 -4.95 -9.40 -5.37
N ALA A 39 -3.82 -8.79 -5.01
CA ALA A 39 -3.12 -9.03 -3.75
C ALA A 39 -3.85 -8.39 -2.55
N ALA A 40 -4.68 -7.37 -2.79
CA ALA A 40 -5.42 -6.66 -1.74
C ALA A 40 -6.45 -7.54 -0.99
N ASN A 41 -6.72 -8.75 -1.47
CA ASN A 41 -7.57 -9.73 -0.80
C ASN A 41 -6.80 -10.75 0.05
N GLN A 42 -5.47 -10.66 0.12
CA GLN A 42 -4.65 -11.54 0.96
C GLN A 42 -4.85 -11.23 2.45
N GLY A 43 -5.10 -12.25 3.27
CA GLY A 43 -5.35 -12.08 4.72
C GLY A 43 -4.21 -11.37 5.45
N GLN A 44 -2.96 -11.73 5.13
CA GLN A 44 -1.77 -11.12 5.72
C GLN A 44 -1.63 -9.60 5.47
N VAL A 45 -2.32 -9.05 4.46
CA VAL A 45 -2.39 -7.59 4.24
C VAL A 45 -3.18 -6.93 5.37
N PHE A 46 -4.30 -7.53 5.79
CA PHE A 46 -5.13 -7.02 6.88
C PHE A 46 -4.45 -7.19 8.25
N GLU A 47 -3.72 -8.29 8.44
CA GLU A 47 -2.88 -8.47 9.63
C GLU A 47 -1.80 -7.38 9.72
N ALA A 48 -1.15 -7.08 8.58
CA ALA A 48 -0.18 -5.99 8.50
C ALA A 48 -0.82 -4.62 8.78
N TYR A 49 -2.02 -4.34 8.25
CA TYR A 49 -2.74 -3.10 8.59
C TYR A 49 -2.96 -2.97 10.09
N ASN A 50 -3.46 -4.02 10.73
CA ASN A 50 -3.75 -3.98 12.16
C ASN A 50 -2.52 -3.68 12.99
N MET A 51 -1.43 -4.40 12.76
CA MET A 51 -0.16 -4.16 13.47
C MET A 51 0.43 -2.79 13.16
N ALA A 52 0.40 -2.37 11.89
CA ALA A 52 0.90 -1.06 11.47
C ALA A 52 0.18 0.07 12.19
N LYS A 53 -1.16 -0.02 12.32
CA LYS A 53 -1.93 0.99 13.02
C LYS A 53 -1.74 0.90 14.53
N LEU A 54 -1.78 -0.29 15.10
CA LEU A 54 -1.61 -0.53 16.53
C LEU A 54 -0.30 0.06 17.06
N TRP A 55 0.77 -0.07 16.28
CA TRP A 55 2.09 0.43 16.65
C TRP A 55 2.44 1.77 16.00
N ASP A 56 1.51 2.45 15.33
CA ASP A 56 1.74 3.67 14.53
C ASP A 56 3.07 3.61 13.74
N VAL A 57 3.24 2.57 12.94
CA VAL A 57 4.43 2.36 12.11
C VAL A 57 4.34 3.25 10.85
N PRO A 58 5.42 3.95 10.44
CA PRO A 58 5.39 4.88 9.32
C PRO A 58 5.45 4.17 7.95
N VAL A 59 4.50 3.26 7.69
CA VAL A 59 4.38 2.50 6.43
C VAL A 59 3.31 3.12 5.51
N VAL A 60 3.64 3.21 4.23
CA VAL A 60 2.68 3.53 3.17
C VAL A 60 2.31 2.25 2.45
N PHE A 61 1.04 1.84 2.55
CA PHE A 61 0.50 0.69 1.83
C PHE A 61 -0.04 1.15 0.48
N ALA A 62 0.63 0.82 -0.62
CA ALA A 62 0.27 1.30 -1.95
C ALA A 62 -0.33 0.18 -2.81
N CYS A 63 -1.64 0.25 -3.06
CA CYS A 63 -2.33 -0.62 -3.99
C CYS A 63 -2.20 -0.07 -5.41
N GLU A 64 -1.54 -0.82 -6.30
CA GLU A 64 -1.52 -0.54 -7.74
C GLU A 64 -2.73 -1.23 -8.38
N ASN A 65 -3.82 -0.46 -8.56
CA ASN A 65 -5.06 -0.96 -9.14
C ASN A 65 -5.02 -0.82 -10.66
N ASN A 66 -4.58 -1.88 -11.34
CA ASN A 66 -4.56 -1.96 -12.81
C ASN A 66 -5.82 -2.61 -13.39
N LYS A 67 -6.85 -2.80 -12.56
CA LYS A 67 -8.17 -3.38 -12.83
C LYS A 67 -8.24 -4.91 -12.91
N TYR A 68 -7.11 -5.62 -12.95
CA TYR A 68 -7.09 -7.07 -13.17
C TYR A 68 -6.00 -7.79 -12.35
N GLY A 69 -6.43 -8.71 -11.48
CA GLY A 69 -5.56 -9.70 -10.86
C GLY A 69 -5.35 -10.89 -11.80
N MET A 70 -4.21 -10.94 -12.49
CA MET A 70 -3.96 -11.89 -13.58
C MET A 70 -5.08 -11.75 -14.65
N GLY A 71 -6.03 -12.69 -14.71
CA GLY A 71 -7.18 -12.67 -15.63
C GLY A 71 -8.52 -12.28 -14.99
N THR A 72 -8.57 -11.97 -13.70
CA THR A 72 -9.82 -11.68 -12.99
C THR A 72 -9.99 -10.19 -12.74
N ALA A 73 -11.07 -9.62 -13.27
CA ALA A 73 -11.41 -8.21 -13.04
C ALA A 73 -11.65 -7.91 -11.56
N ALA A 74 -11.27 -6.71 -11.10
CA ALA A 74 -11.43 -6.25 -9.72
C ALA A 74 -12.85 -6.46 -9.18
N SER A 75 -13.88 -6.13 -9.96
CA SER A 75 -15.30 -6.28 -9.59
C SER A 75 -15.75 -7.73 -9.42
N ARG A 76 -15.01 -8.69 -9.96
CA ARG A 76 -15.26 -10.13 -9.79
C ARG A 76 -14.46 -10.76 -8.64
N ALA A 77 -13.41 -10.08 -8.18
CA ALA A 77 -12.50 -10.58 -7.15
C ALA A 77 -12.74 -9.92 -5.78
N SER A 78 -13.26 -8.69 -5.75
CA SER A 78 -13.39 -7.89 -4.53
C SER A 78 -14.82 -7.35 -4.39
N ALA A 79 -15.42 -7.57 -3.22
CA ALA A 79 -16.74 -6.98 -2.90
C ALA A 79 -16.69 -5.45 -2.75
N LEU A 80 -15.54 -4.90 -2.33
CA LEU A 80 -15.26 -3.47 -2.30
C LEU A 80 -14.05 -3.17 -3.18
N THR A 81 -14.28 -2.45 -4.28
CA THR A 81 -13.25 -2.06 -5.26
C THR A 81 -12.63 -0.69 -4.99
N ASP A 82 -13.08 0.01 -3.93
CA ASP A 82 -12.39 1.18 -3.38
C ASP A 82 -11.23 0.69 -2.49
N TYR A 83 -10.09 0.37 -3.10
CA TYR A 83 -8.96 -0.25 -2.41
C TYR A 83 -8.35 0.68 -1.36
N TYR A 84 -8.36 2.00 -1.56
CA TYR A 84 -7.91 2.97 -0.56
C TYR A 84 -8.69 2.93 0.75
N LYS A 85 -9.92 2.37 0.76
CA LYS A 85 -10.76 2.22 1.97
C LYS A 85 -10.54 0.89 2.69
N ARG A 86 -9.81 -0.07 2.11
CA ARG A 86 -9.65 -1.43 2.66
C ARG A 86 -8.85 -1.44 3.96
N GLY A 87 -8.08 -0.39 4.23
CA GLY A 87 -7.40 -0.18 5.52
C GLY A 87 -8.34 0.09 6.70
N GLN A 88 -9.64 0.30 6.46
CA GLN A 88 -10.68 0.57 7.46
C GLN A 88 -10.31 1.75 8.38
N TYR A 89 -9.67 1.48 9.52
CA TYR A 89 -9.21 2.47 10.49
C TYR A 89 -7.90 3.17 10.07
N ILE A 90 -7.25 2.72 9.00
CA ILE A 90 -6.13 3.45 8.38
C ILE A 90 -6.70 4.41 7.33
N PRO A 91 -6.39 5.71 7.39
CA PRO A 91 -6.81 6.66 6.37
C PRO A 91 -6.23 6.29 5.01
N GLY A 92 -6.96 6.61 3.94
CA GLY A 92 -6.46 6.35 2.60
C GLY A 92 -6.85 7.38 1.55
N LEU A 93 -6.06 7.41 0.48
CA LEU A 93 -6.20 8.33 -0.65
C LEU A 93 -6.21 7.55 -1.96
N LYS A 94 -7.07 7.97 -2.88
CA LYS A 94 -7.04 7.51 -4.27
C LYS A 94 -6.27 8.52 -5.12
N ILE A 95 -5.36 8.03 -5.96
CA ILE A 95 -4.47 8.82 -6.79
C ILE A 95 -4.64 8.36 -8.24
N ASN A 96 -4.67 9.31 -9.17
CA ASN A 96 -4.58 9.02 -10.60
C ASN A 96 -3.18 8.50 -10.92
N GLY A 97 -3.05 7.18 -11.10
CA GLY A 97 -1.81 6.48 -11.41
C GLY A 97 -1.31 6.66 -12.84
N MET A 98 -2.06 7.37 -13.70
CA MET A 98 -1.69 7.68 -15.08
C MET A 98 -1.09 9.09 -15.23
N ASP A 99 -1.13 9.91 -14.17
CA ASP A 99 -0.53 11.24 -14.13
C ASP A 99 0.68 11.27 -13.18
N VAL A 100 1.86 11.49 -13.73
CA VAL A 100 3.12 11.52 -12.97
C VAL A 100 3.14 12.59 -11.88
N LEU A 101 2.48 13.73 -12.11
CA LEU A 101 2.41 14.81 -11.13
C LEU A 101 1.52 14.43 -9.95
N SER A 102 0.36 13.82 -10.24
CA SER A 102 -0.52 13.24 -9.21
C SER A 102 0.22 12.17 -8.38
N CYS A 103 0.96 11.27 -9.03
CA CYS A 103 1.76 10.25 -8.36
C CYS A 103 2.85 10.85 -7.45
N TYR A 104 3.57 11.85 -7.96
CA TYR A 104 4.61 12.55 -7.22
C TYR A 104 4.05 13.25 -5.98
N MET A 105 3.01 14.07 -6.17
CA MET A 105 2.40 14.83 -5.07
C MET A 105 1.77 13.92 -4.02
N GLY A 106 1.10 12.84 -4.43
CA GLY A 106 0.54 11.83 -3.53
C GLY A 106 1.63 11.09 -2.74
N SER A 107 2.74 10.75 -3.38
CA SER A 107 3.89 10.12 -2.72
C SER A 107 4.58 11.06 -1.72
N VAL A 108 4.78 12.33 -2.07
CA VAL A 108 5.34 13.35 -1.17
C VAL A 108 4.43 13.52 0.05
N PHE A 109 3.12 13.65 -0.15
CA PHE A 109 2.15 13.74 0.94
C PHE A 109 2.22 12.52 1.86
N ALA A 110 2.20 11.31 1.30
CA ALA A 110 2.21 10.07 2.07
C ALA A 110 3.48 9.86 2.88
N LYS A 111 4.65 10.18 2.29
CA LYS A 111 5.93 10.18 3.00
C LYS A 111 5.89 11.16 4.18
N ASN A 112 5.47 12.40 3.94
CA ASN A 112 5.41 13.44 4.97
C ASN A 112 4.41 13.07 6.09
N TRP A 113 3.27 12.48 5.74
CA TRP A 113 2.31 11.93 6.71
C TRP A 113 2.98 10.94 7.66
N CYS A 114 3.61 9.90 7.10
CA CYS A 114 4.22 8.83 7.87
C CYS A 114 5.36 9.35 8.77
N ILE A 115 6.30 10.13 8.24
CA ILE A 115 7.44 10.63 9.02
C ILE A 115 7.05 11.70 10.05
N SER A 116 5.87 12.30 9.94
CA SER A 116 5.31 13.23 10.94
C SER A 116 4.71 12.54 12.17
N GLY A 117 4.73 11.20 12.21
CA GLY A 117 4.25 10.41 13.35
C GLY A 117 2.75 10.14 13.34
N LYS A 118 2.05 10.37 12.22
CA LYS A 118 0.60 10.11 12.08
C LYS A 118 0.25 8.63 11.84
N GLY A 119 1.25 7.75 11.90
CA GLY A 119 1.11 6.32 11.64
C GLY A 119 0.99 5.98 10.15
N PRO A 120 0.39 4.83 9.81
CA PRO A 120 0.33 4.33 8.44
C PRO A 120 -0.66 5.10 7.55
N LEU A 121 -0.52 4.93 6.24
CA LEU A 121 -1.44 5.46 5.23
C LEU A 121 -1.67 4.44 4.11
N VAL A 122 -2.90 4.31 3.60
CA VAL A 122 -3.20 3.52 2.40
C VAL A 122 -3.31 4.42 1.18
N LEU A 123 -2.64 4.07 0.08
CA LEU A 123 -2.79 4.71 -1.22
C LEU A 123 -3.37 3.71 -2.21
N GLU A 124 -4.27 4.15 -3.07
CA GLU A 124 -4.66 3.44 -4.28
C GLU A 124 -4.23 4.25 -5.49
N TYR A 125 -3.31 3.70 -6.27
CA TYR A 125 -2.94 4.22 -7.58
C TYR A 125 -3.83 3.56 -8.63
N GLU A 126 -4.77 4.32 -9.17
CA GLU A 126 -5.62 3.87 -10.28
C GLU A 126 -4.84 4.00 -11.60
N THR A 127 -4.45 2.87 -12.16
CA THR A 127 -3.56 2.79 -13.33
C THR A 127 -4.03 1.71 -14.30
N TYR A 128 -3.23 1.39 -15.31
CA TYR A 128 -3.53 0.33 -16.26
C TYR A 128 -2.27 -0.34 -16.81
N ARG A 129 -2.35 -1.63 -17.13
CA ARG A 129 -1.29 -2.41 -17.79
C ARG A 129 -1.66 -2.64 -19.27
N TYR A 130 -0.77 -2.33 -20.19
CA TYR A 130 -1.03 -2.57 -21.63
C TYR A 130 -0.79 -4.03 -22.06
N GLY A 131 0.15 -4.71 -21.39
CA GLY A 131 0.43 -6.14 -21.60
C GLY A 131 -0.53 -7.03 -20.82
N GLY A 132 -0.63 -8.29 -21.25
CA GLY A 132 -1.44 -9.38 -20.69
C GLY A 132 -0.73 -10.22 -19.64
#